data_AF-D7SJR7-F1
#
_entry.id   AF-D7SJR7-F1
#
_cell.length_a   1.000
_cell.length_b   1.000
_cell.length_c   1.000
_cell.angle_alpha   90.00
_cell.angle_beta   90.00
_cell.angle_gamma   90.00
#
_symmetry.space_group_name_H-M   'P 1'
#
loop_
_entity.id
_entity.type
_entity.pdbx_description
1 polymer ?
#
loop_
_entity_poly.entity_id
_entity_poly.type
_entity_poly.pdbx_seq_one_letter_code
_entity_poly.pdbx_strand_id
1 'polypeptide(L)'
;MMSLNLNLNYQEVLEAWSDRGSLWADDCSLSFKNTSYMGEVPVMEEEKTRREASVLRYKEKRQTRLFSKKIRYQVRKLNADKRPRLKGRFVKRVPEKMLKT
;
A
#
# COMPACT_ATOMS: atom_id res chain seq x y z
N MET A 1 29.47 40.72 6.15
CA MET A 1 28.94 39.43 5.65
C MET A 1 29.34 39.32 4.19
N MET A 2 30.16 38.34 3.81
CA MET A 2 30.51 38.13 2.40
C MET A 2 29.39 37.31 1.74
N SER A 3 28.63 37.92 0.84
CA SER A 3 27.63 37.23 0.02
C SER A 3 28.33 36.54 -1.15
N LEU A 4 28.28 35.21 -1.19
CA LEU A 4 28.71 34.45 -2.36
C LEU A 4 27.66 34.62 -3.46
N ASN A 5 27.99 35.40 -4.49
CA ASN A 5 27.15 35.51 -5.70
C ASN A 5 27.33 34.23 -6.53
N LEU A 6 26.56 33.20 -6.19
CA LEU A 6 26.45 31.99 -6.99
C LEU A 6 25.47 32.28 -8.14
N ASN A 7 26.00 32.78 -9.26
CA ASN A 7 25.20 32.92 -10.48
C ASN A 7 25.20 31.57 -11.20
N LEU A 8 24.07 30.86 -11.18
CA LEU A 8 23.94 29.56 -11.80
C LEU A 8 23.86 29.75 -13.33
N ASN A 9 24.85 29.26 -14.07
CA ASN A 9 24.85 29.33 -15.51
C ASN A 9 23.90 28.28 -16.11
N TYR A 10 22.67 28.69 -16.37
CA TYR A 10 21.62 27.82 -16.89
C TYR A 10 21.99 27.13 -18.20
N GLN A 11 22.79 27.78 -19.06
CA GLN A 11 23.20 27.22 -20.35
C GLN A 11 24.17 26.05 -20.18
N GLU A 12 25.19 26.18 -19.33
CA GLU A 12 26.13 25.09 -19.04
C GLU A 12 25.43 23.90 -18.36
N VAL A 13 24.48 24.16 -17.46
CA VAL A 13 23.74 23.09 -16.78
C VAL A 13 22.86 22.33 -17.78
N LEU A 14 22.21 23.02 -18.71
CA LEU A 14 21.37 22.38 -19.74
C LEU A 14 22.21 21.58 -20.73
N GLU A 15 23.36 22.09 -21.17
CA GLU A 15 24.27 21.38 -22.07
C GLU A 15 24.88 20.14 -21.40
N ALA A 16 25.35 20.26 -20.16
CA ALA A 16 25.93 19.13 -19.43
C ALA A 16 24.95 17.98 -19.15
N TRP A 17 23.65 18.23 -19.30
CA TRP A 17 22.58 17.25 -19.09
C TRP A 17 21.84 16.89 -20.38
N SER A 18 22.14 17.49 -21.53
CA SER A 18 21.44 17.18 -22.79
C SER A 18 21.76 15.79 -23.33
N ASP A 19 22.94 15.26 -23.01
CA ASP A 19 23.37 13.93 -23.47
C ASP A 19 22.75 12.79 -22.65
N ARG A 20 22.17 13.11 -21.49
CA ARG A 20 21.39 12.19 -20.68
C ARG A 20 19.96 12.24 -21.19
N GLY A 21 19.66 11.42 -22.21
CA GLY A 21 18.33 11.27 -22.76
C GLY A 21 17.23 11.10 -21.68
N SER A 22 15.99 11.38 -22.06
CA SER A 22 14.83 11.43 -21.16
C SER A 22 14.79 10.26 -20.18
N LEU A 23 15.00 10.54 -18.89
CA LEU A 23 14.82 9.56 -17.80
C LEU A 23 13.36 9.20 -17.56
N TRP A 24 12.43 9.88 -18.26
CA TRP A 24 11.02 9.52 -18.28
C TRP A 24 10.78 8.71 -19.56
N ALA A 25 10.93 7.40 -19.37
CA ALA A 25 10.49 6.28 -20.19
C ALA A 25 10.93 6.25 -21.66
N ASP A 26 12.14 5.73 -21.88
CA ASP A 26 12.55 4.82 -22.97
C ASP A 26 13.73 4.02 -22.34
N ASP A 27 13.76 2.70 -22.12
CA ASP A 27 13.39 1.53 -22.92
C ASP A 27 13.12 0.33 -21.99
N CYS A 28 11.88 -0.16 -21.95
CA CYS A 28 11.65 -1.56 -21.58
C CYS A 28 11.28 -2.28 -22.87
N SER A 29 12.29 -2.80 -23.56
CA SER A 29 12.15 -3.55 -24.82
C SER A 29 11.36 -4.86 -24.60
N LEU A 30 10.04 -4.77 -24.57
CA LEU A 30 9.15 -5.85 -24.96
C LEU A 30 9.15 -5.88 -26.49
N SER A 31 9.80 -6.90 -27.05
CA SER A 31 9.86 -7.17 -28.48
C SER A 31 8.45 -7.41 -29.07
N PHE A 32 7.77 -6.34 -29.46
CA PHE A 32 6.65 -6.39 -30.39
C PHE A 32 7.01 -5.55 -31.61
N LYS A 33 7.26 -6.23 -32.73
CA LYS A 33 7.63 -5.60 -33.99
C LYS A 33 6.42 -4.88 -34.57
N ASN A 34 6.59 -3.57 -34.74
CA ASN A 34 5.95 -2.67 -35.70
C ASN A 34 4.46 -2.35 -35.50
N THR A 35 4.18 -1.22 -34.85
CA THR A 35 3.10 -0.29 -35.23
C THR A 35 3.48 1.11 -34.75
N SER A 36 3.39 2.08 -35.66
CA SER A 36 3.56 3.53 -35.45
C SER A 36 2.86 4.02 -34.16
N TYR A 37 3.63 4.43 -33.16
CA TYR A 37 3.13 4.95 -31.88
C TYR A 37 2.62 6.39 -32.03
N MET A 38 1.34 6.51 -32.37
CA MET A 38 0.55 7.72 -32.13
C MET A 38 -0.29 7.51 -30.87
N GLY A 39 0.34 7.54 -29.68
CA GLY A 39 -0.31 7.82 -28.38
C GLY A 39 -1.53 7.00 -27.92
N GLU A 40 -2.01 6.02 -28.70
CA GLU A 40 -3.18 5.23 -28.40
C GLU A 40 -2.71 3.89 -27.83
N VAL A 41 -2.75 3.78 -26.50
CA VAL A 41 -2.61 2.50 -25.81
C VAL A 41 -3.75 1.61 -26.29
N PRO A 42 -3.50 0.42 -26.84
CA PRO A 42 -4.56 -0.52 -27.20
C PRO A 42 -5.37 -0.83 -25.95
N VAL A 43 -6.58 -0.26 -25.85
CA VAL A 43 -7.53 -0.60 -24.79
C VAL A 43 -8.00 -2.02 -25.08
N MET A 44 -7.36 -2.99 -24.44
CA MET A 44 -7.86 -4.36 -24.44
C MET A 44 -9.21 -4.34 -23.71
N GLU A 45 -10.32 -4.42 -24.44
CA GLU A 45 -11.70 -4.44 -23.91
C GLU A 45 -11.86 -5.44 -22.74
N GLU A 46 -11.15 -6.55 -22.79
CA GLU A 46 -11.09 -7.53 -21.68
C GLU A 46 -10.51 -6.98 -20.38
N GLU A 47 -9.55 -6.05 -20.44
CA GLU A 47 -8.98 -5.43 -19.24
C GLU A 47 -9.95 -4.42 -18.62
N LYS A 48 -10.63 -3.64 -19.47
CA LYS A 48 -11.66 -2.68 -19.05
C LYS A 48 -12.82 -3.39 -18.34
N THR A 49 -13.35 -4.46 -18.93
CA THR A 49 -14.43 -5.26 -18.33
C THR A 49 -14.02 -5.91 -17.00
N ARG A 50 -12.79 -6.44 -16.89
CA ARG A 50 -12.25 -6.96 -15.62
C ARG A 50 -12.16 -5.89 -14.54
N ARG A 51 -11.77 -4.67 -14.91
CA ARG A 51 -11.71 -3.54 -13.98
C ARG A 51 -13.10 -3.12 -13.54
N GLU A 52 -14.05 -3.00 -14.45
CA GLU A 52 -15.45 -2.66 -14.16
C GLU A 52 -16.06 -3.67 -13.17
N ALA A 53 -15.89 -4.98 -13.41
CA ALA A 53 -16.33 -6.03 -12.50
C ALA A 53 -15.69 -5.91 -11.11
N SER A 54 -14.38 -5.62 -11.05
CA SER A 54 -13.66 -5.42 -9.79
C SER A 54 -14.17 -4.19 -9.01
N VAL A 55 -14.46 -3.09 -9.71
CA VAL A 55 -14.99 -1.87 -9.11
C VAL A 55 -16.40 -2.08 -8.57
N LEU A 56 -17.26 -2.80 -9.31
CA LEU A 56 -18.61 -3.16 -8.85
C LEU A 56 -18.55 -3.97 -7.55
N ARG A 57 -17.75 -5.04 -7.52
CA ARG A 57 -17.53 -5.85 -6.31
C ARG A 57 -17.00 -5.02 -5.14
N TYR A 58 -16.10 -4.06 -5.40
CA TYR A 58 -15.61 -3.15 -4.37
C TYR A 58 -16.74 -2.28 -3.81
N LYS A 59 -17.60 -1.70 -4.66
CA LYS A 59 -18.74 -0.86 -4.24
C LYS A 59 -19.72 -1.67 -3.39
N GLU A 60 -20.12 -2.85 -3.84
CA GLU A 60 -21.02 -3.76 -3.09
C GLU A 60 -20.42 -4.14 -1.73
N LYS A 61 -19.15 -4.53 -1.70
CA LYS A 61 -18.43 -4.85 -0.46
C LYS A 61 -18.31 -3.64 0.47
N ARG A 62 -18.23 -2.42 -0.08
CA ARG A 62 -18.18 -1.17 0.70
C ARG A 62 -19.52 -0.88 1.36
N GLN A 63 -20.64 -1.07 0.65
CA GLN A 63 -21.97 -0.86 1.21
C GLN A 63 -22.31 -1.85 2.32
N THR A 64 -21.80 -3.08 2.25
CA THR A 64 -22.08 -4.15 3.22
C THR A 64 -21.08 -4.23 4.38
N ARG A 65 -20.21 -3.23 4.56
CA ARG A 65 -19.24 -3.22 5.68
C ARG A 65 -19.96 -3.11 7.02
N LEU A 66 -19.65 -4.03 7.93
CA LEU A 66 -20.11 -3.97 9.31
C LEU A 66 -19.09 -3.18 10.15
N PHE A 67 -19.48 -2.00 10.61
CA PHE A 67 -18.65 -1.15 11.48
C PHE A 67 -18.84 -1.47 12.97
N SER A 68 -19.95 -2.11 13.33
CA SER A 68 -20.17 -2.59 14.69
C SER A 68 -19.27 -3.79 15.00
N LYS A 69 -18.93 -3.93 16.28
CA LYS A 69 -18.06 -5.02 16.74
C LYS A 69 -18.76 -6.37 16.61
N LYS A 70 -18.27 -7.23 15.70
CA LYS A 70 -18.75 -8.61 15.54
C LYS A 70 -17.79 -9.62 16.18
N ILE A 71 -18.29 -10.38 17.17
CA ILE A 71 -17.54 -11.50 17.77
C ILE A 71 -17.78 -12.77 16.96
N ARG A 72 -16.76 -13.24 16.22
CA ARG A 72 -16.87 -14.48 15.41
C ARG A 72 -16.69 -15.76 16.23
N TYR A 73 -15.69 -15.77 17.12
CA TYR A 73 -15.33 -16.96 17.88
C TYR A 73 -15.80 -16.83 19.33
N GLN A 74 -17.03 -17.25 19.59
CA GLN A 74 -17.67 -17.12 20.89
C GLN A 74 -16.91 -17.85 21.99
N VAL A 75 -16.49 -19.10 21.75
CA VAL A 75 -15.72 -19.90 22.73
C VAL A 75 -14.42 -19.20 23.13
N ARG A 76 -13.68 -18.61 22.18
CA ARG A 76 -12.45 -17.86 22.48
C ARG A 76 -12.72 -16.60 23.30
N LYS A 77 -13.84 -15.93 23.06
CA LYS A 77 -14.27 -14.75 23.83
C LYS A 77 -14.60 -15.15 25.28
N LEU A 78 -15.39 -16.19 25.49
CA LEU A 78 -15.71 -16.72 26.82
C LEU A 78 -14.43 -17.13 27.58
N ASN A 79 -13.51 -17.82 26.92
CA ASN A 79 -12.24 -18.21 27.53
C ASN A 79 -11.37 -17.00 27.90
N ALA A 80 -11.37 -15.94 27.08
CA ALA A 80 -10.65 -14.69 27.35
C ALA A 80 -11.28 -13.89 28.50
N ASP A 81 -12.60 -13.97 28.68
CA ASP A 81 -13.33 -13.29 29.76
C ASP A 81 -13.13 -13.99 31.11
N LYS A 82 -13.00 -15.33 31.11
CA LYS A 82 -12.68 -16.13 32.31
C LYS A 82 -11.20 -16.06 32.76
N ARG A 83 -10.30 -15.54 31.93
CA ARG A 83 -8.85 -15.57 32.20
C ARG A 83 -8.44 -14.44 33.16
N PRO A 84 -7.60 -14.69 34.18
CA PRO A 84 -7.24 -13.67 35.16
C PRO A 84 -6.49 -12.50 34.51
N ARG A 85 -6.83 -11.27 34.93
CA ARG A 85 -6.21 -10.03 34.44
C ARG A 85 -5.74 -9.14 35.58
N LEU A 86 -4.61 -8.47 35.39
CA LEU A 86 -4.13 -7.38 36.23
C LEU A 86 -3.87 -6.18 35.32
N LYS A 87 -4.50 -5.03 35.59
CA LYS A 87 -4.41 -3.82 34.74
C LYS A 87 -4.70 -4.10 33.24
N GLY A 88 -5.69 -4.93 32.96
CA GLY A 88 -6.11 -5.30 31.59
C GLY A 88 -5.26 -6.37 30.89
N ARG A 89 -4.10 -6.74 31.44
CA ARG A 89 -3.19 -7.76 30.88
C ARG A 89 -3.46 -9.13 31.47
N PHE A 90 -3.30 -10.19 30.68
CA PHE A 90 -3.39 -11.55 31.19
C PHE A 90 -2.19 -11.87 32.07
N VAL A 91 -2.44 -12.52 33.21
CA VAL A 91 -1.40 -13.02 34.10
C VAL A 91 -1.32 -14.54 34.03
N LYS A 92 -0.11 -15.09 34.23
CA LYS A 92 0.06 -16.52 34.44
C LYS A 92 -0.52 -16.85 35.81
N ARG A 93 -1.27 -17.95 35.92
CA ARG A 93 -1.67 -18.44 37.24
C ARG A 93 -0.40 -18.78 38.01
N VAL A 94 -0.20 -18.12 39.15
CA VAL A 94 0.86 -18.48 40.07
C VAL A 94 0.51 -19.89 40.59
N PRO A 95 1.43 -20.85 40.57
CA PRO A 95 1.14 -22.16 41.15
C PRO A 95 0.79 -21.99 42.63
N GLU A 96 -0.29 -22.64 43.08
CA GLU A 96 -0.89 -22.48 44.43
C GLU A 96 0.09 -22.69 45.60
N LYS A 97 1.25 -23.30 45.32
CA LYS A 97 2.32 -23.58 46.29
C LYS A 97 2.94 -22.32 46.91
N MET A 98 2.72 -21.13 46.33
CA MET A 98 3.30 -19.85 46.82
C MET A 98 2.32 -18.98 47.62
N LEU A 99 1.08 -19.44 47.85
CA LEU A 99 0.04 -18.68 48.58
C LEU A 99 -0.28 -19.27 49.96
N LYS A 100 0.61 -20.09 50.53
CA LYS A 100 0.53 -20.50 51.94
C LYS A 100 1.64 -19.79 52.73
N THR A 101 1.22 -18.79 53.49
CA THR A 101 1.91 -18.21 54.67
C THR A 101 0.97 -18.33 55.84
#